data_AF-A0A2T5C761-F1
#
_entry.id   AF-A0A2T5C761-F1
#
_cell.length_a   1.000
_cell.length_b   1.000
_cell.length_c   1.000
_cell.angle_alpha   90.00
_cell.angle_beta   90.00
_cell.angle_gamma   90.00
#
_symmetry.space_group_name_H-M   'P 1'
#
loop_
_entity.id
_entity.type
_entity.pdbx_description
1 polymer ?
#
loop_
_entity_poly.entity_id
_entity_poly.type
_entity_poly.pdbx_seq_one_letter_code
_entity_poly.pdbx_strand_id
1 'polypeptide(L)'
;HAALGLEVFHNFTLLHDDIMDGSQMRRNHQTVHEKWNVNTAILSGDAMLIQAYQHIASISKSVLPDVLTVFSRTAMEVCEGQQYDMEFETRNSVVEDEYINMIRLKTAVLIGGSLEIGAIIGGASSDERSNLYRFGSNIGISFQLQD
;
A
#
# COMPACT_ATOMS: atom_id res chain seq x y z
N HIS A 1 3.08 -9.08 14.29
CA HIS A 1 4.21 -8.58 13.48
C HIS A 1 3.79 -8.25 12.06
N ALA A 2 3.21 -9.18 11.28
CA ALA A 2 2.77 -8.91 9.90
C ALA A 2 1.82 -7.70 9.76
N ALA A 3 0.74 -7.65 10.54
CA ALA A 3 -0.20 -6.52 10.52
C ALA A 3 0.46 -5.17 10.84
N LEU A 4 1.41 -5.16 11.79
CA LEU A 4 2.17 -3.95 12.11
C LEU A 4 3.09 -3.54 10.93
N GLY A 5 3.74 -4.51 10.27
CA GLY A 5 4.55 -4.24 9.08
C GLY A 5 3.73 -3.62 7.95
N LEU A 6 2.52 -4.14 7.71
CA LEU A 6 1.59 -3.61 6.72
C LEU A 6 1.11 -2.19 7.07
N GLU A 7 0.79 -1.92 8.33
CA GLU A 7 0.37 -0.58 8.77
C GLU A 7 1.52 0.44 8.69
N VAL A 8 2.74 0.05 9.05
CA VAL A 8 3.93 0.90 8.89
C VAL A 8 4.18 1.18 7.42
N PHE A 9 4.05 0.17 6.54
CA PHE A 9 4.12 0.35 5.09
C PHE A 9 3.04 1.31 4.58
N HIS A 10 1.78 1.15 5.02
CA HIS A 10 0.71 2.06 4.64
C HIS A 10 1.01 3.51 5.05
N ASN A 11 1.50 3.74 6.27
CA ASN A 11 1.84 5.11 6.68
C ASN A 11 3.09 5.64 5.95
N PHE A 12 4.00 4.77 5.50
CA PHE A 12 5.09 5.16 4.60
C PHE A 12 4.53 5.73 3.30
N THR A 13 3.58 5.04 2.65
CA THR A 13 3.01 5.51 1.37
C THR A 13 2.30 6.84 1.57
N LEU A 14 1.49 7.00 2.63
CA LEU A 14 0.81 8.27 2.92
C LEU A 14 1.78 9.44 3.09
N LEU A 15 2.93 9.19 3.72
CA LEU A 15 3.91 10.22 4.03
C LEU A 15 4.65 10.69 2.77
N HIS A 16 4.93 9.78 1.84
CA HIS A 16 5.51 10.10 0.54
C HIS A 16 4.46 10.70 -0.41
N ASP A 17 3.24 10.15 -0.46
CA ASP A 17 2.12 10.69 -1.24
C ASP A 17 1.82 12.15 -0.84
N ASP A 18 1.80 12.47 0.46
CA ASP A 18 1.59 13.85 0.91
C ASP A 18 2.58 14.84 0.27
N ILE A 19 3.84 14.41 0.06
CA ILE A 19 4.87 15.24 -0.59
C ILE A 19 4.59 15.36 -2.09
N MET A 20 4.29 14.24 -2.75
CA MET A 20 4.06 14.19 -4.20
C MET A 20 2.84 15.02 -4.60
N ASP A 21 1.78 14.93 -3.80
CA ASP A 21 0.50 15.60 -4.02
C ASP A 21 0.48 17.04 -3.49
N GLY A 22 1.54 17.49 -2.79
CA GLY A 22 1.61 18.81 -2.17
C GLY A 22 0.56 19.04 -1.06
N SER A 23 0.16 17.98 -0.37
CA SER A 23 -0.92 18.00 0.62
C SER A 23 -0.53 18.76 1.89
N GLN A 24 -1.27 19.81 2.23
CA GLN A 24 -0.97 20.59 3.44
C GLN A 24 -1.46 19.95 4.75
N MET A 25 -2.53 19.16 4.66
CA MET A 25 -3.24 18.61 5.82
C MET A 25 -3.59 17.14 5.61
N ARG A 26 -3.45 16.33 6.66
CA ARG A 26 -3.94 14.95 6.74
C ARG A 26 -4.64 14.74 8.07
N ARG A 27 -5.90 14.26 8.02
CA ARG A 27 -6.74 14.01 9.21
C ARG A 27 -6.79 15.22 10.16
N ASN A 28 -6.99 16.43 9.61
CA ASN A 28 -7.03 17.71 10.33
C ASN A 28 -5.72 18.13 11.04
N HIS A 29 -4.59 17.51 10.70
CA HIS A 29 -3.27 17.90 11.18
C HIS A 29 -2.35 18.24 10.00
N GLN A 30 -1.33 19.08 10.24
CA GLN A 30 -0.31 19.35 9.24
C GLN A 30 0.37 18.05 8.80
N THR A 31 0.61 17.91 7.49
CA THR A 31 1.42 16.80 6.96
C THR A 31 2.87 16.93 7.43
N VAL A 32 3.63 15.83 7.32
CA VAL A 32 5.00 15.77 7.86
C VAL A 32 5.93 16.77 7.15
N HIS A 33 5.77 16.96 5.84
CA HIS A 33 6.60 17.92 5.10
C HIS A 33 6.27 19.37 5.44
N GLU A 34 5.00 19.69 5.73
CA GLU A 34 4.59 21.02 6.19
C GLU A 34 5.06 21.30 7.62
N LYS A 35 4.97 20.32 8.51
CA LYS A 35 5.33 20.50 9.92
C LYS A 35 6.85 20.55 10.13
N TRP A 36 7.63 19.84 9.33
CA TRP A 36 9.09 19.79 9.46
C TRP A 36 9.82 20.30 8.23
N ASN A 37 9.82 19.53 7.14
CA ASN A 37 10.30 19.89 5.79
C ASN A 37 10.26 18.65 4.88
N VAL A 38 10.39 18.86 3.57
CA VAL A 38 10.42 17.79 2.55
C VAL A 38 11.50 16.74 2.81
N ASN A 39 12.74 17.15 3.12
CA ASN A 39 13.85 16.20 3.33
C ASN A 39 13.61 15.27 4.53
N THR A 40 13.07 15.82 5.62
CA THR A 40 12.68 15.04 6.80
C THR A 40 11.58 14.06 6.46
N ALA A 41 10.60 14.46 5.66
CA ALA A 41 9.52 13.58 5.26
C ALA A 41 10.04 12.43 4.38
N ILE A 42 10.82 12.71 3.32
CA ILE A 42 11.42 11.67 2.46
C ILE A 42 12.16 10.62 3.30
N LEU A 43 13.11 11.07 4.14
CA LEU A 43 13.94 10.15 4.93
C LEU A 43 13.13 9.38 5.99
N SER A 44 12.07 10.00 6.52
CA SER A 44 11.17 9.33 7.47
C SER A 44 10.38 8.22 6.78
N GLY A 45 9.90 8.44 5.56
CA GLY A 45 9.27 7.39 4.75
C GLY A 45 10.23 6.25 4.45
N ASP A 46 11.46 6.54 4.02
CA ASP A 46 12.48 5.50 3.76
C ASP A 46 12.75 4.65 5.00
N ALA A 47 12.87 5.29 6.17
CA ALA A 47 13.04 4.59 7.44
C ALA A 47 11.83 3.71 7.79
N MET A 48 10.61 4.20 7.54
CA MET A 48 9.38 3.44 7.77
C MET A 48 9.28 2.21 6.85
N LEU A 49 9.65 2.34 5.56
CA LEU A 49 9.72 1.19 4.66
C LEU A 49 10.68 0.11 5.19
N ILE A 50 11.87 0.51 5.66
CA ILE A 50 12.84 -0.41 6.27
C ILE A 50 12.25 -1.07 7.54
N GLN A 51 11.56 -0.31 8.39
CA GLN A 51 10.88 -0.85 9.58
C GLN A 51 9.76 -1.83 9.23
N ALA A 52 8.99 -1.57 8.17
CA ALA A 52 7.99 -2.51 7.67
C ALA A 52 8.64 -3.86 7.30
N TYR A 53 9.75 -3.85 6.55
CA TYR A 53 10.50 -5.06 6.25
C TYR A 53 11.06 -5.74 7.50
N GLN A 54 11.52 -5.01 8.52
CA GLN A 54 11.95 -5.60 9.79
C GLN A 54 10.81 -6.34 10.50
N HIS A 55 9.60 -5.77 10.49
CA HIS A 55 8.41 -6.43 11.04
C HIS A 55 7.97 -7.66 10.23
N ILE A 56 8.08 -7.62 8.90
CA ILE A 56 7.81 -8.77 8.05
C ILE A 56 8.86 -9.87 8.26
N ALA A 57 10.14 -9.52 8.34
CA ALA A 57 11.25 -10.44 8.56
C ALA A 57 11.20 -11.16 9.92
N SER A 58 10.44 -10.63 10.89
CA SER A 58 10.27 -11.25 12.20
C SER A 58 9.17 -12.34 12.25
N ILE A 59 8.55 -12.67 11.12
CA ILE A 59 7.55 -13.75 11.00
C ILE A 59 8.25 -15.13 10.98
N SER A 60 7.50 -16.21 11.26
CA SER A 60 8.03 -17.58 11.21
C SER A 60 8.75 -17.86 9.88
N LYS A 61 9.96 -18.43 9.98
CA LYS A 61 10.81 -18.77 8.84
C LYS A 61 10.14 -19.69 7.82
N SER A 62 9.20 -20.54 8.27
CA SER A 62 8.50 -21.51 7.42
C SER A 62 7.58 -20.86 6.38
N VAL A 63 7.05 -19.66 6.68
CA VAL A 63 6.13 -18.93 5.80
C VAL A 63 6.72 -17.62 5.28
N LEU A 64 7.88 -17.22 5.79
CA LEU A 64 8.51 -15.94 5.47
C LEU A 64 8.76 -15.75 3.96
N PRO A 65 9.22 -16.74 3.17
CA PRO A 65 9.39 -16.56 1.73
C PRO A 65 8.09 -16.17 1.02
N ASP A 66 7.00 -16.90 1.29
CA ASP A 66 5.67 -16.62 0.71
C ASP A 66 5.17 -15.23 1.11
N VAL A 67 5.30 -14.87 2.39
CA VAL A 67 4.89 -13.55 2.90
C VAL A 67 5.70 -12.42 2.25
N LEU A 68 7.02 -12.59 2.12
CA LEU A 68 7.88 -11.60 1.46
C LEU A 68 7.51 -11.45 -0.02
N THR A 69 7.21 -12.54 -0.73
CA THR A 69 6.76 -12.48 -2.12
C THR A 69 5.48 -11.66 -2.26
N VAL A 70 4.47 -11.90 -1.42
CA VAL A 70 3.21 -11.15 -1.46
C VAL A 70 3.42 -9.69 -1.05
N PHE A 71 4.17 -9.44 0.03
CA PHE A 71 4.43 -8.10 0.52
C PHE A 71 5.19 -7.26 -0.51
N SER A 72 6.28 -7.77 -1.08
CA SER A 72 7.07 -7.04 -2.08
C SER A 72 6.31 -6.82 -3.39
N ARG A 73 5.50 -7.79 -3.85
CA ARG A 73 4.61 -7.59 -5.01
C ARG A 73 3.62 -6.46 -4.73
N THR A 74 2.94 -6.53 -3.59
CA THR A 74 1.95 -5.51 -3.17
C THR A 74 2.59 -4.13 -3.07
N ALA A 75 3.79 -4.03 -2.49
CA ALA A 75 4.51 -2.78 -2.37
C ALA A 75 4.86 -2.17 -3.74
N MET A 76 5.29 -3.00 -4.70
CA MET A 76 5.56 -2.55 -6.07
C MET A 76 4.29 -2.08 -6.76
N GLU A 77 3.20 -2.85 -6.66
CA GLU A 77 1.91 -2.50 -7.26
C GLU A 77 1.37 -1.16 -6.71
N VAL A 78 1.55 -0.88 -5.41
CA VAL A 78 1.18 0.42 -4.83
C VAL A 78 2.00 1.57 -5.42
N CYS A 79 3.32 1.39 -5.58
CA CYS A 79 4.16 2.39 -6.25
C CYS A 79 3.74 2.64 -7.71
N GLU A 80 3.41 1.58 -8.45
CA GLU A 80 2.88 1.70 -9.81
C GLU A 80 1.55 2.47 -9.83
N GLY A 81 0.66 2.18 -8.86
CA GLY A 81 -0.59 2.92 -8.69
C GLY A 81 -0.38 4.42 -8.46
N GLN A 82 0.55 4.78 -7.58
CA GLN A 82 0.92 6.18 -7.33
C GLN A 82 1.49 6.85 -8.59
N GLN A 83 2.33 6.15 -9.34
CA GLN A 83 2.87 6.68 -10.60
C GLN A 83 1.76 6.94 -11.64
N TYR A 84 0.79 6.05 -11.78
CA TYR A 84 -0.37 6.28 -12.65
C TYR A 84 -1.18 7.50 -12.21
N ASP A 85 -1.41 7.67 -10.91
CA ASP A 85 -2.18 8.80 -10.39
C ASP A 85 -1.50 10.13 -10.75
N MET A 86 -0.19 10.24 -10.52
CA MET A 86 0.61 11.42 -10.91
C MET A 86 0.59 11.68 -12.43
N GLU A 87 0.65 10.63 -13.26
CA GLU A 87 0.55 10.79 -14.71
C GLU A 87 -0.82 11.31 -15.14
N PHE A 88 -1.88 10.85 -14.48
CA PHE A 88 -3.26 11.23 -14.77
C PHE A 88 -3.53 12.70 -14.48
N GLU A 89 -2.85 13.32 -13.51
CA GLU A 89 -2.95 14.76 -13.23
C GLU A 89 -2.59 15.64 -14.44
N THR A 90 -1.72 15.16 -15.33
CA THR A 90 -1.25 15.90 -16.50
C THR A 90 -1.98 15.54 -17.80
N ARG A 91 -2.89 14.55 -17.75
CA ARG A 91 -3.62 14.04 -18.92
C ARG A 91 -4.98 14.71 -19.06
N ASN A 92 -5.37 15.02 -20.29
CA ASN A 92 -6.68 15.61 -20.60
C ASN A 92 -7.85 14.60 -20.53
N SER A 93 -7.56 13.30 -20.57
CA SER A 93 -8.57 12.24 -20.50
C SER A 93 -7.98 10.94 -19.98
N VAL A 94 -8.71 10.30 -19.07
CA VAL A 94 -8.44 8.97 -18.51
C VAL A 94 -9.68 8.13 -18.74
N VAL A 95 -9.54 6.96 -19.35
CA VAL A 95 -10.69 6.06 -19.55
C VAL A 95 -11.00 5.27 -18.28
N GLU A 96 -12.24 4.79 -18.15
CA GLU A 96 -12.71 4.08 -16.95
C GLU A 96 -11.78 2.92 -16.55
N ASP A 97 -11.38 2.07 -17.50
CA ASP A 97 -10.50 0.94 -17.22
C ASP A 97 -9.11 1.35 -16.69
N GLU A 98 -8.57 2.49 -17.16
CA GLU A 98 -7.30 3.05 -16.66
C GLU A 98 -7.46 3.51 -15.21
N TYR A 99 -8.55 4.22 -14.91
CA TYR A 99 -8.85 4.68 -13.56
C TYR A 99 -9.08 3.51 -12.60
N ILE A 100 -9.88 2.52 -12.98
CA ILE A 100 -10.12 1.30 -12.19
C ILE A 100 -8.81 0.57 -11.90
N ASN A 101 -7.91 0.45 -12.88
CA ASN A 101 -6.62 -0.17 -12.65
C ASN A 101 -5.74 0.66 -11.72
N MET A 102 -5.73 1.99 -11.84
CA MET A 102 -4.99 2.87 -10.94
C MET A 102 -5.46 2.70 -9.49
N ILE A 103 -6.78 2.81 -9.21
CA ILE A 103 -7.28 2.65 -7.84
C ILE A 103 -7.10 1.22 -7.31
N ARG A 104 -7.14 0.21 -8.19
CA ARG A 104 -6.80 -1.17 -7.82
C ARG A 104 -5.37 -1.23 -7.29
N LEU A 105 -4.42 -0.70 -8.05
CA LEU A 105 -3.00 -0.70 -7.72
C LEU A 105 -2.68 0.20 -6.51
N LYS A 106 -3.19 1.44 -6.46
CA LYS A 106 -2.88 2.41 -5.41
C LYS A 106 -3.48 2.01 -4.05
N THR A 107 -4.70 1.44 -4.05
CA THR A 107 -5.44 1.17 -2.81
C THR A 107 -5.74 -0.31 -2.60
N ALA A 108 -6.33 -0.97 -3.60
CA ALA A 108 -7.00 -2.24 -3.37
C ALA A 108 -6.05 -3.43 -3.15
N VAL A 109 -4.92 -3.47 -3.87
CA VAL A 109 -3.92 -4.53 -3.72
C VAL A 109 -3.34 -4.57 -2.31
N LEU A 110 -3.28 -3.45 -1.58
CA LEU A 110 -2.80 -3.46 -0.20
C LEU A 110 -3.76 -4.20 0.73
N ILE A 111 -5.07 -4.03 0.53
CA ILE A 111 -6.10 -4.77 1.28
C ILE A 111 -6.06 -6.26 0.90
N GLY A 112 -6.04 -6.57 -0.40
CA GLY A 112 -5.94 -7.94 -0.91
C GLY A 112 -4.69 -8.66 -0.40
N GLY A 113 -3.52 -8.03 -0.53
CA GLY A 113 -2.23 -8.54 -0.05
C GLY A 113 -2.20 -8.72 1.47
N SER A 114 -2.84 -7.82 2.22
CA SER A 114 -2.96 -7.97 3.68
C SER A 114 -3.74 -9.22 4.09
N LEU A 115 -4.87 -9.48 3.42
CA LEU A 115 -5.67 -10.69 3.67
C LEU A 115 -4.94 -11.96 3.22
N GLU A 116 -4.26 -11.93 2.08
CA GLU A 116 -3.45 -13.04 1.59
C GLU A 116 -2.30 -13.38 2.55
N ILE A 117 -1.59 -12.37 3.08
CA ILE A 117 -0.55 -12.55 4.10
C ILE A 117 -1.13 -13.19 5.37
N GLY A 118 -2.30 -12.73 5.82
CA GLY A 118 -3.01 -13.35 6.94
C GLY A 118 -3.34 -14.82 6.69
N ALA A 119 -3.79 -15.15 5.48
CA ALA A 119 -4.10 -16.51 5.06
C ALA A 119 -2.87 -17.42 5.03
N ILE A 120 -1.74 -16.92 4.51
CA ILE A 120 -0.45 -17.63 4.50
C ILE A 120 -0.03 -17.97 5.94
N ILE A 121 -0.08 -17.00 6.84
CA ILE A 121 0.29 -17.19 8.25
C ILE A 121 -0.68 -18.16 8.95
N GLY A 122 -1.95 -18.14 8.57
CA GLY A 122 -2.98 -19.06 9.08
C GLY A 122 -2.91 -20.48 8.52
N GLY A 123 -2.01 -20.76 7.57
CA GLY A 123 -1.88 -22.08 6.96
C GLY A 123 -2.96 -22.41 5.93
N ALA A 124 -3.61 -21.40 5.35
CA ALA A 124 -4.63 -21.59 4.32
C ALA A 124 -4.05 -22.18 3.03
N SER A 125 -4.91 -22.91 2.31
CA SER A 125 -4.64 -23.44 0.97
C SER A 125 -4.47 -22.34 -0.07
N SER A 126 -3.92 -22.68 -1.25
CA SER A 126 -3.74 -21.71 -2.34
C SER A 126 -5.06 -21.11 -2.81
N ASP A 127 -6.14 -21.89 -2.83
CA ASP A 127 -7.47 -21.43 -3.27
C ASP A 127 -8.06 -20.44 -2.25
N GLU A 128 -7.94 -20.71 -0.96
CA GLU A 128 -8.37 -19.81 0.11
C GLU A 128 -7.57 -18.49 0.09
N ARG A 129 -6.25 -18.56 -0.11
CA ARG A 129 -5.39 -17.38 -0.29
C ARG A 129 -5.87 -16.51 -1.45
N SER A 130 -6.12 -17.12 -2.61
CA SER A 130 -6.59 -16.42 -3.81
C SER A 130 -7.98 -15.79 -3.62
N ASN A 131 -8.89 -16.52 -2.96
CA ASN A 131 -10.23 -16.02 -2.66
C ASN A 131 -10.18 -14.81 -1.71
N LEU A 132 -9.34 -14.86 -0.67
CA LEU A 132 -9.15 -13.75 0.26
C LEU A 132 -8.51 -12.53 -0.40
N TYR A 133 -7.51 -12.72 -1.27
CA TYR A 133 -6.93 -11.64 -2.06
C TYR A 133 -8.00 -10.96 -2.93
N ARG A 134 -8.78 -11.75 -3.70
CA ARG A 134 -9.84 -11.23 -4.57
C ARG A 134 -10.92 -10.49 -3.79
N PHE A 135 -11.33 -11.04 -2.65
CA PHE A 135 -12.29 -10.39 -1.75
C PHE A 135 -11.75 -9.03 -1.27
N GLY A 136 -10.51 -8.98 -0.78
CA GLY A 136 -9.89 -7.73 -0.32
C GLY A 136 -9.75 -6.70 -1.42
N SER A 137 -9.29 -7.11 -2.61
CA SER A 137 -9.16 -6.22 -3.77
C SER A 137 -10.49 -5.67 -4.25
N ASN A 138 -11.57 -6.47 -4.27
CA ASN A 138 -12.89 -5.97 -4.66
C ASN A 138 -13.44 -4.98 -3.62
N ILE A 139 -13.21 -5.22 -2.33
CA ILE A 139 -13.56 -4.26 -1.28
C ILE A 139 -12.78 -2.96 -1.45
N GLY A 140 -11.47 -3.03 -1.70
CA GLY A 140 -10.64 -1.85 -1.87
C GLY A 140 -11.05 -0.98 -3.06
N ILE A 141 -11.38 -1.60 -4.19
CA ILE A 141 -11.94 -0.87 -5.35
C ILE A 141 -13.27 -0.21 -4.97
N SER A 142 -14.17 -0.96 -4.32
CA SER A 142 -15.50 -0.45 -3.94
C SER A 142 -15.41 0.71 -2.95
N PHE A 143 -14.47 0.62 -1.98
CA PHE A 143 -14.19 1.68 -1.02
C PHE A 143 -13.72 2.96 -1.74
N GLN A 144 -12.76 2.84 -2.66
CA GLN A 144 -12.23 3.99 -3.38
C GLN A 144 -13.21 4.62 -4.36
N LEU A 145 -14.16 3.84 -4.91
CA LEU A 145 -15.25 4.40 -5.74
C LEU A 145 -16.29 5.18 -4.93
N GLN A 146 -16.39 4.92 -3.62
CA GLN A 146 -17.32 5.60 -2.73
C GLN A 146 -16.73 6.88 -2.11
N ASP A 147 -15.44 6.86 -1.77
CA ASP A 147 -14.69 7.99 -1.20
C ASP A 147 -14.55 9.16 -2.19
#